data_AF-A0A961S251-F1
#
_entry.id   AF-A0A961S251-F1
#
_cell.length_a   1.000
_cell.length_b   1.000
_cell.length_c   1.000
_cell.angle_alpha   90.00
_cell.angle_beta   90.00
_cell.angle_gamma   90.00
#
_symmetry.space_group_name_H-M   'P 1'
#
loop_
_entity.id
_entity.type
_entity.pdbx_description
1 polymer ?
#
loop_
_entity_poly.entity_id
_entity_poly.type
_entity_poly.pdbx_seq_one_letter_code
_entity_poly.pdbx_strand_id
1 'polypeptide(L)'
;MAGYMGLEGMSFEDAFVNAGMILAGMGPMKTDLQTATKYFAGIYAIVCSLLIFAVAGLLLAPVFHRLLHHFHMDASGKSGP
;
A
#
# COMPACT_ATOMS: atom_id res chain seq x y z
N MET A 1 -10.36 3.47 -10.45
CA MET A 1 -11.48 3.16 -11.37
C MET A 1 -11.97 4.37 -12.14
N ALA A 2 -12.51 5.40 -11.48
CA ALA A 2 -13.07 6.57 -12.16
C ALA A 2 -12.10 7.24 -13.16
N GLY A 3 -10.80 7.29 -12.83
CA GLY A 3 -9.78 7.78 -13.76
C GLY A 3 -9.65 6.93 -15.03
N TYR A 4 -9.68 5.59 -14.92
CA TYR A 4 -9.64 4.70 -16.08
C TYR A 4 -10.94 4.74 -16.90
N MET A 5 -12.11 4.84 -16.25
CA MET A 5 -13.39 4.92 -16.96
C MET A 5 -13.54 6.28 -17.68
N GLY A 6 -13.15 7.38 -17.03
CA GLY A 6 -13.33 8.73 -17.56
C GLY A 6 -12.27 9.16 -18.57
N LEU A 7 -11.02 8.72 -18.43
CA LEU A 7 -9.93 9.12 -19.32
C LEU A 7 -9.66 8.09 -20.43
N GLU A 8 -9.92 6.81 -20.17
CA GLU A 8 -9.62 5.71 -21.10
C GLU A 8 -10.89 5.06 -21.70
N GLY A 9 -12.08 5.41 -21.21
CA GLY A 9 -13.35 4.79 -21.62
C GLY A 9 -13.46 3.31 -21.26
N MET A 10 -12.68 2.84 -20.29
CA MET A 10 -12.65 1.41 -19.91
C MET A 10 -13.96 0.96 -19.25
N SER A 11 -14.32 -0.30 -19.45
CA SER A 11 -15.41 -0.95 -18.72
C SER A 11 -15.12 -0.94 -17.20
N PHE A 12 -16.15 -1.04 -16.37
CA PHE A 12 -15.97 -1.00 -14.91
C PHE A 12 -15.07 -2.14 -14.41
N GLU A 13 -15.23 -3.33 -14.96
CA GLU A 13 -14.45 -4.53 -14.64
C GLU A 13 -12.98 -4.38 -15.04
N ASP A 14 -12.67 -3.88 -16.25
CA ASP A 14 -11.28 -3.63 -16.65
C ASP A 14 -10.64 -2.52 -15.79
N ALA A 15 -11.40 -1.47 -15.46
CA ALA A 15 -10.96 -0.41 -14.58
C ALA A 15 -10.76 -0.88 -13.13
N PHE A 16 -11.55 -1.87 -12.68
CA PHE A 16 -11.38 -2.54 -11.38
C PHE A 16 -10.07 -3.29 -11.36
N VAL A 17 -9.84 -4.15 -12.33
CA VAL A 17 -8.65 -5.00 -12.39
C VAL A 17 -7.38 -4.17 -12.52
N ASN A 18 -7.35 -3.15 -13.38
CA ASN A 18 -6.17 -2.28 -13.52
C ASN A 18 -5.85 -1.52 -12.22
N ALA A 19 -6.86 -1.00 -11.53
CA ALA A 19 -6.64 -0.33 -10.25
C ALA A 19 -6.19 -1.33 -9.16
N GLY A 20 -6.83 -2.50 -9.10
CA GLY A 20 -6.48 -3.56 -8.15
C GLY A 20 -5.06 -4.06 -8.33
N MET A 21 -4.58 -4.21 -9.57
CA MET A 21 -3.20 -4.60 -9.85
C MET A 21 -2.21 -3.57 -9.31
N ILE A 22 -2.41 -2.28 -9.61
CA ILE A 22 -1.54 -1.21 -9.09
C ILE A 22 -1.54 -1.19 -7.57
N LEU A 23 -2.72 -1.34 -6.95
CA LEU A 23 -2.84 -1.43 -5.50
C LEU A 23 -2.06 -2.62 -4.94
N ALA A 24 -2.10 -3.78 -5.61
CA ALA A 24 -1.33 -4.97 -5.22
C ALA A 24 0.19 -4.84 -5.50
N GLY A 25 0.65 -3.73 -6.07
CA GLY A 25 2.05 -3.50 -6.44
C GLY A 25 2.43 -4.10 -7.80
N MET A 26 1.46 -4.63 -8.55
CA MET A 26 1.64 -5.09 -9.93
C MET A 26 1.34 -3.93 -10.89
N GLY A 27 2.03 -3.86 -12.03
CA GLY A 27 1.74 -2.83 -13.04
C GLY A 27 0.30 -2.93 -13.59
N PRO A 28 -0.20 -1.89 -14.29
CA PRO A 28 -1.49 -1.97 -14.94
C PRO A 28 -1.54 -3.09 -15.98
N MET A 29 -2.67 -3.80 -16.04
CA MET A 29 -2.93 -4.87 -17.01
C MET A 29 -2.87 -4.36 -18.46
N LYS A 30 -3.44 -3.18 -18.69
CA LYS A 30 -3.45 -2.51 -19.98
C LYS A 30 -2.27 -1.55 -20.07
N THR A 31 -1.41 -1.73 -21.07
CA THR A 31 -0.14 -0.99 -21.22
C THR A 31 -0.19 0.13 -22.27
N ASP A 32 -1.19 0.12 -23.16
CA ASP A 32 -1.41 1.13 -24.20
C ASP A 32 -2.26 2.32 -23.71
N LEU A 33 -2.08 2.71 -22.44
CA LEU A 33 -2.85 3.80 -21.83
C LEU A 33 -2.58 5.16 -22.51
N GLN A 34 -3.63 5.98 -22.62
CA GLN A 34 -3.52 7.39 -23.00
C GLN A 34 -2.63 8.16 -22.03
N THR A 35 -2.02 9.23 -22.51
CA THR A 35 -1.08 10.06 -21.75
C THR A 35 -1.68 10.55 -20.42
N ALA A 36 -2.93 11.02 -20.42
CA ALA A 36 -3.61 11.49 -19.20
C ALA A 36 -3.78 10.36 -18.18
N THR A 37 -4.19 9.17 -18.63
CA THR A 37 -4.42 8.01 -17.77
C THR A 37 -3.12 7.41 -17.25
N LYS A 38 -2.00 7.53 -17.99
CA LYS A 38 -0.66 7.17 -17.49
C LYS A 38 -0.26 8.00 -16.27
N TYR A 39 -0.50 9.31 -16.30
CA TYR A 39 -0.25 10.16 -15.15
C TYR A 39 -1.15 9.79 -13.96
N PHE A 40 -2.45 9.54 -14.23
CA PHE A 40 -3.36 9.05 -13.19
C PHE A 40 -2.87 7.74 -12.56
N ALA A 41 -2.48 6.77 -13.38
CA ALA A 41 -1.97 5.48 -12.94
C ALA A 41 -0.70 5.63 -12.08
N GLY A 42 0.21 6.52 -12.49
CA GLY A 42 1.43 6.81 -11.73
C GLY A 42 1.15 7.44 -10.36
N ILE A 43 0.29 8.47 -10.31
CA ILE A 43 -0.10 9.11 -9.04
C ILE A 43 -0.82 8.11 -8.14
N TYR A 44 -1.74 7.32 -8.71
CA TYR A 44 -2.45 6.27 -8.00
C TYR A 44 -1.49 5.24 -7.41
N ALA A 45 -0.47 4.81 -8.15
CA ALA A 45 0.55 3.87 -7.67
C ALA A 45 1.34 4.42 -6.47
N ILE A 46 1.76 5.69 -6.52
CA ILE A 46 2.49 6.34 -5.43
C ILE A 46 1.62 6.43 -4.18
N VAL A 47 0.37 6.89 -4.33
CA VAL A 47 -0.56 7.06 -3.21
C VAL A 47 -0.89 5.71 -2.59
N CYS A 48 -1.23 4.70 -3.40
CA CYS A 48 -1.54 3.35 -2.91
C CYS A 48 -0.36 2.71 -2.19
N SER A 49 0.85 2.86 -2.73
CA SER A 49 2.06 2.32 -2.09
C SER A 49 2.27 2.94 -0.71
N LEU A 50 2.20 4.27 -0.61
CA LEU A 50 2.37 4.97 0.67
C LEU A 50 1.29 4.57 1.68
N LEU A 51 0.04 4.45 1.23
CA LEU A 51 -1.08 4.01 2.06
C LEU A 51 -0.87 2.60 2.60
N ILE A 52 -0.43 1.66 1.76
CA ILE A 52 -0.13 0.28 2.18
C ILE A 52 0.97 0.26 3.24
N PHE A 53 2.06 1.00 3.04
CA PHE A 53 3.13 1.08 4.03
C PHE A 53 2.68 1.76 5.32
N ALA A 54 1.86 2.81 5.24
CA ALA A 54 1.30 3.46 6.42
C ALA A 54 0.39 2.51 7.23
N VAL A 55 -0.49 1.77 6.55
CA VAL A 55 -1.35 0.77 7.20
C VAL A 55 -0.54 -0.38 7.78
N ALA A 56 0.45 -0.90 7.04
CA ALA A 56 1.36 -1.92 7.54
C ALA A 56 2.13 -1.44 8.78
N GLY A 57 2.63 -0.20 8.76
CA GLY A 57 3.29 0.43 9.91
C GLY A 57 2.35 0.58 11.11
N LEU A 58 1.10 0.98 10.89
CA LEU A 58 0.09 1.09 11.94
C LEU A 58 -0.25 -0.27 12.58
N LEU A 59 -0.34 -1.33 11.76
CA LEU A 59 -0.57 -2.70 12.24
C LEU A 59 0.65 -3.27 12.97
N LEU A 60 1.86 -2.94 12.52
CA LEU A 60 3.11 -3.39 13.13
C LEU A 60 3.49 -2.59 14.39
N ALA A 61 3.04 -1.34 14.53
CA ALA A 61 3.33 -0.48 15.68
C ALA A 61 3.03 -1.14 17.04
N PRO A 62 1.86 -1.75 17.31
CA PRO A 62 1.60 -2.42 18.59
C PRO A 62 2.48 -3.67 18.79
N VAL A 63 2.86 -4.37 17.71
CA VAL A 63 3.76 -5.52 17.77
C VAL A 63 5.15 -5.07 18.18
N PHE A 64 5.68 -4.02 17.54
CA PHE A 64 6.97 -3.42 17.91
C PHE A 64 6.96 -2.88 19.34
N HIS A 65 5.88 -2.22 19.76
CA HIS A 65 5.75 -1.74 21.14
C HIS A 65 5.76 -2.91 22.15
N ARG A 66 5.08 -4.02 21.84
CA ARG A 66 5.08 -5.22 22.69
C ARG A 66 6.45 -5.89 22.76
N LEU A 67 7.17 -5.96 21.64
CA LEU A 67 8.54 -6.49 21.59
C LEU A 67 9.50 -5.62 22.41
N LEU A 68 9.44 -4.29 22.27
CA LEU A 68 10.26 -3.37 23.05
C LEU A 68 9.99 -3.48 24.56
N HIS A 69 8.73 -3.66 24.96
CA HIS A 69 8.37 -3.83 26.36
C HIS A 69 8.80 -5.20 26.92
N HIS A 70 8.82 -6.25 26.09
CA HIS A 70 9.31 -7.56 26.50
C HIS A 70 10.85 -7.57 26.66
N PHE A 71 11.57 -6.94 25.73
CA PHE A 71 13.03 -6.82 25.80
C PHE A 71 13.52 -5.96 26.98
N HIS A 72 12.79 -4.91 27.38
CA HIS A 72 13.14 -4.15 28.58
C HIS A 72 12.88 -4.92 29.89
N MET A 73 11.99 -5.93 29.90
CA MET A 73 11.79 -6.79 31.08
C MET A 73 12.97 -7.75 31.31
N ASP A 74 13.68 -8.16 30.25
CA ASP A 74 14.88 -9.00 30.38
C ASP A 74 16.12 -8.22 30.85
N ALA A 75 16.14 -6.90 30.70
CA ALA A 75 17.25 -6.05 31.16
C ALA A 75 17.19 -5.68 32.65
N SER A 76 16.00 -5.75 33.29
CA SER A 76 15.81 -5.37 34.71
C SER A 76 15.77 -6.56 35.67
N GLY A 77 15.94 -7.80 35.19
CA GLY A 77 15.84 -9.04 35.97
C GLY A 77 17.14 -9.58 36.60
N LYS A 78 18.17 -8.75 36.82
CA LYS A 78 19.37 -9.15 37.58
C LYS A 78 19.82 -8.06 38.56
N SER A 79 19.05 -7.85 39.62
CA SER A 79 19.64 -7.55 40.93
C SER A 79 19.45 -8.81 41.78
N GLY A 80 20.43 -9.71 41.68
CA GLY A 80 20.53 -10.84 42.61
C GLY A 80 20.82 -10.36 44.04
N PRO A 81 20.41 -11.13 45.05
CA PRO A 81 20.61 -10.83 46.48
C PRO A 81 22.07 -10.78 46.90
#